data_AF-A0A174FX80-F1
#
_entry.id   AF-A0A174FX80-F1
#
_cell.length_a   1.000
_cell.length_b   1.000
_cell.length_c   1.000
_cell.angle_alpha   90.00
_cell.angle_beta   90.00
_cell.angle_gamma   90.00
#
_symmetry.space_group_name_H-M   'P 1'
#
loop_
_entity.id
_entity.type
_entity.pdbx_description
1 polymer ?
#
loop_
_entity_poly.entity_id
_entity_poly.type
_entity_poly.pdbx_seq_one_letter_code
_entity_poly.pdbx_strand_id
1 'polypeptide(L)'
;MIPEIIEQMRKELYDTKLCISDFEKYDLKTLEKTNEPFFWLVRTHGTHLCFIGPSVESLFSSESNRFAIMKDSLAIIASIVYWDDLDYNKYFYWDGAQLQKVSKDKIVSIFNNIWGSRIHQLSIQYPEEYAAINKPLEFKMSPEISERVKEVKNIASELQDSSFEDCLKSLQKWVRFAVNQHIEIYGDFAKNSFGFSEVVNGKRKICGGIIMSPNATERRWSIHT
;
A
#
# COMPACT_ATOMS: atom_id res chain seq x y z
N MET A 1 13.27 21.46 -24.85
CA MET A 1 12.43 20.33 -24.45
C MET A 1 12.05 20.37 -22.97
N ILE A 2 12.94 20.05 -21.99
CA ILE A 2 12.59 20.08 -20.54
C ILE A 2 12.15 21.48 -20.03
N PRO A 3 12.81 22.59 -20.40
CA PRO A 3 12.36 23.93 -19.96
C PRO A 3 11.00 24.32 -20.53
N GLU A 4 10.72 23.97 -21.78
CA GLU A 4 9.45 24.31 -22.45
C GLU A 4 8.26 23.54 -21.87
N ILE A 5 8.46 22.27 -21.53
CA ILE A 5 7.41 21.47 -20.85
C ILE A 5 7.13 21.98 -19.44
N ILE A 6 8.16 22.38 -18.68
CA ILE A 6 7.99 22.96 -17.34
C ILE A 6 7.14 24.23 -17.41
N GLU A 7 7.40 25.10 -18.39
CA GLU A 7 6.60 26.33 -18.58
C GLU A 7 5.16 26.02 -19.02
N GLN A 8 4.92 24.94 -19.77
CA GLN A 8 3.56 24.48 -20.06
C GLN A 8 2.87 23.97 -18.79
N MET A 9 3.55 23.16 -17.97
CA MET A 9 3.01 22.65 -16.71
C MET A 9 2.66 23.79 -15.74
N ARG A 10 3.54 24.81 -15.60
CA ARG A 10 3.28 25.98 -14.74
C ARG A 10 1.98 26.71 -15.08
N LYS A 11 1.62 26.78 -16.37
CA LYS A 11 0.37 27.42 -16.83
C LYS A 11 -0.89 26.63 -16.44
N GLU A 12 -0.74 25.34 -16.17
CA GLU A 12 -1.86 24.47 -15.82
C GLU A 12 -2.15 24.43 -14.31
N LEU A 13 -1.23 24.94 -13.49
CA LEU A 13 -1.39 25.00 -12.03
C LEU A 13 -2.59 25.85 -11.63
N TYR A 14 -3.23 25.47 -10.52
CA TYR A 14 -4.17 26.36 -9.85
C TYR A 14 -3.40 27.46 -9.13
N ASP A 15 -3.94 28.68 -9.16
CA ASP A 15 -3.42 29.82 -8.41
C ASP A 15 -3.73 29.68 -6.91
N THR A 16 -3.04 28.73 -6.29
CA THR A 16 -3.14 28.41 -4.87
C THR A 16 -1.74 28.14 -4.36
N LYS A 17 -1.48 28.59 -3.13
CA LYS A 17 -0.17 28.39 -2.48
C LYS A 17 0.23 26.91 -2.44
N LEU A 18 -0.72 26.01 -2.16
CA LEU A 18 -0.46 24.58 -2.04
C LEU A 18 -0.11 23.97 -3.39
N CYS A 19 -0.92 24.18 -4.44
CA CYS A 19 -0.64 23.62 -5.77
C CYS A 19 0.72 24.08 -6.32
N ILE A 20 1.02 25.38 -6.22
CA ILE A 20 2.28 25.95 -6.72
C ILE A 20 3.47 25.41 -5.91
N SER A 21 3.36 25.42 -4.58
CA SER A 21 4.44 24.94 -3.71
C SER A 21 4.74 23.46 -3.92
N ASP A 22 3.73 22.63 -4.19
CA ASP A 22 3.90 21.19 -4.38
C ASP A 22 4.67 20.91 -5.67
N PHE A 23 4.26 21.55 -6.77
CA PHE A 23 4.94 21.46 -8.07
C PHE A 23 6.42 21.88 -8.00
N GLU A 24 6.70 23.07 -7.46
CA GLU A 24 8.07 23.62 -7.40
C GLU A 24 8.97 22.79 -6.47
N LYS A 25 8.41 22.24 -5.38
CA LYS A 25 9.20 21.51 -4.40
C LYS A 25 9.47 20.07 -4.81
N TYR A 26 8.50 19.39 -5.43
CA TYR A 26 8.54 17.95 -5.65
C TYR A 26 8.61 17.60 -7.15
N ASP A 27 7.68 18.08 -7.96
CA ASP A 27 7.60 17.69 -9.38
C ASP A 27 8.81 18.19 -10.16
N LEU A 28 9.15 19.49 -10.03
CA LEU A 28 10.26 20.12 -10.74
C LEU A 28 11.59 19.41 -10.46
N LYS A 29 11.91 19.16 -9.19
CA LYS A 29 13.13 18.45 -8.78
C LYS A 29 13.23 17.03 -9.31
N THR A 30 12.08 16.43 -9.62
CA THR A 30 12.00 15.06 -10.10
C THR A 30 12.16 15.03 -11.63
N LEU A 31 11.56 16.00 -12.33
CA LEU A 31 11.73 16.23 -13.78
C LEU A 31 13.17 16.60 -14.16
N GLU A 32 13.94 17.21 -13.27
CA GLU A 32 15.38 17.49 -13.50
C GLU A 32 16.23 16.21 -13.63
N LYS A 33 15.75 15.07 -13.14
CA LYS A 33 16.52 13.82 -13.08
C LYS A 33 16.29 12.88 -14.25
N THR A 34 15.18 13.03 -14.97
CA THR A 34 14.77 12.10 -16.01
C THR A 34 13.82 12.77 -17.02
N ASN A 35 13.82 12.25 -18.24
CA ASN A 35 12.94 12.66 -19.34
C ASN A 35 11.98 11.53 -19.75
N GLU A 36 11.64 10.65 -18.81
CA GLU A 36 10.71 9.56 -19.05
C GLU A 36 9.26 10.05 -19.21
N PRO A 37 8.44 9.38 -20.05
CA PRO A 37 7.01 9.63 -20.11
C PRO A 37 6.38 9.58 -18.71
N PHE A 38 5.39 10.44 -18.47
CA PHE A 38 4.74 10.53 -17.16
C PHE A 38 3.26 10.86 -17.27
N PHE A 39 2.56 10.54 -16.18
CA PHE A 39 1.26 11.11 -15.86
C PHE A 39 1.41 12.21 -14.83
N TRP A 40 0.55 13.21 -14.93
CA TRP A 40 0.52 14.33 -14.00
C TRP A 40 -0.91 14.71 -13.64
N LEU A 41 -1.21 14.75 -12.35
CA LEU A 41 -2.49 15.18 -11.81
C LEU A 41 -2.31 16.54 -11.14
N VAL A 42 -3.12 17.51 -11.54
CA VAL A 42 -3.17 18.85 -10.94
C VAL A 42 -4.49 19.04 -10.23
N ARG A 43 -4.42 19.44 -8.96
CA ARG A 43 -5.57 19.73 -8.10
C ARG A 43 -5.36 21.06 -7.41
N THR A 44 -6.43 21.61 -6.86
CA THR A 44 -6.39 22.88 -6.12
C THR A 44 -5.50 22.84 -4.87
N HIS A 45 -5.14 21.65 -4.37
CA HIS A 45 -4.40 21.49 -3.11
C HIS A 45 -3.08 20.73 -3.28
N GLY A 46 -2.62 20.54 -4.52
CA GLY A 46 -1.35 19.84 -4.79
C GLY A 46 -1.33 19.18 -6.17
N THR A 47 -0.18 18.62 -6.50
CA THR A 47 0.09 17.93 -7.74
C THR A 47 0.60 16.51 -7.47
N HIS A 48 0.49 15.62 -8.45
CA HIS A 48 1.11 14.29 -8.39
C HIS A 48 1.73 13.98 -9.73
N LEU A 49 3.04 13.72 -9.74
CA LEU A 49 3.80 13.27 -10.90
C LEU A 49 4.13 11.78 -10.77
N CYS A 50 3.88 11.00 -11.82
CA CYS A 50 4.16 9.57 -11.85
C CYS A 50 4.80 9.18 -13.19
N PHE A 51 6.07 8.76 -13.16
CA PHE A 51 6.75 8.25 -14.35
C PHE A 51 6.23 6.88 -14.74
N ILE A 52 6.08 6.68 -16.05
CA ILE A 52 5.61 5.44 -16.66
C ILE A 52 6.58 4.90 -17.71
N GLY A 53 7.79 5.46 -17.76
CA GLY A 53 8.88 5.00 -18.61
C GLY A 53 9.64 3.81 -18.02
N PRO A 54 10.84 3.50 -18.57
CA PRO A 54 11.63 2.33 -18.19
C PRO A 54 11.95 2.20 -16.69
N SER A 55 11.95 3.30 -15.92
CA SER A 55 12.15 3.24 -14.47
C SER A 55 11.14 2.34 -13.74
N VAL A 56 9.94 2.16 -14.30
CA VAL A 56 8.91 1.26 -13.77
C VAL A 56 9.39 -0.19 -13.70
N GLU A 57 10.23 -0.65 -14.62
CA GLU A 57 10.71 -2.05 -14.63
C GLU A 57 11.46 -2.39 -13.34
N SER A 58 12.17 -1.40 -12.76
CA SER A 58 12.88 -1.59 -11.48
C SER A 58 11.95 -1.95 -10.34
N LEU A 59 10.68 -1.54 -10.38
CA LEU A 59 9.69 -1.85 -9.36
C LEU A 59 9.39 -3.35 -9.30
N PHE A 60 9.45 -4.05 -10.43
CA PHE A 60 9.19 -5.49 -10.49
C PHE A 60 10.30 -6.33 -9.85
N SER A 61 11.46 -5.76 -9.54
CA SER A 61 12.56 -6.48 -8.88
C SER A 61 12.29 -6.77 -7.40
N SER A 62 11.48 -5.94 -6.73
CA SER A 62 11.14 -6.11 -5.31
C SER A 62 9.92 -7.01 -5.13
N GLU A 63 10.02 -8.03 -4.28
CA GLU A 63 8.90 -8.90 -3.89
C GLU A 63 7.71 -8.08 -3.38
N SER A 64 7.95 -7.12 -2.47
CA SER A 64 6.87 -6.31 -1.91
C SER A 64 6.10 -5.52 -2.96
N ASN A 65 6.81 -5.00 -3.97
CA ASN A 65 6.19 -4.27 -5.06
C ASN A 65 5.42 -5.22 -5.99
N ARG A 66 5.98 -6.39 -6.31
CA ARG A 66 5.27 -7.41 -7.10
C ARG A 66 3.96 -7.81 -6.42
N PHE A 67 3.95 -8.02 -5.10
CA PHE A 67 2.73 -8.29 -4.33
C PHE A 67 1.69 -7.17 -4.51
N ALA A 68 2.09 -5.91 -4.34
CA ALA A 68 1.18 -4.78 -4.50
C ALA A 68 0.61 -4.70 -5.93
N ILE A 69 1.47 -4.86 -6.94
CA ILE A 69 1.13 -4.74 -8.36
C ILE A 69 0.28 -5.90 -8.87
N MET A 70 0.56 -7.14 -8.43
CA MET A 70 -0.27 -8.30 -8.79
C MET A 70 -1.64 -8.26 -8.11
N LYS A 71 -1.74 -7.64 -6.94
CA LYS A 71 -3.02 -7.46 -6.22
C LYS A 71 -3.85 -6.33 -6.80
N ASP A 72 -3.21 -5.23 -7.17
CA ASP A 72 -3.81 -4.09 -7.86
C ASP A 72 -2.89 -3.66 -9.00
N SER A 73 -3.30 -3.95 -10.23
CA SER A 73 -2.53 -3.60 -11.43
C SER A 73 -2.27 -2.11 -11.56
N LEU A 74 -3.06 -1.25 -10.91
CA LEU A 74 -2.92 0.20 -10.95
C LEU A 74 -2.05 0.75 -9.80
N ALA A 75 -1.48 -0.12 -8.94
CA ALA A 75 -0.68 0.28 -7.79
C ALA A 75 0.46 1.24 -8.14
N ILE A 76 1.06 1.11 -9.34
CA ILE A 76 2.15 1.98 -9.82
C ILE A 76 1.66 3.42 -10.02
N ILE A 77 0.43 3.58 -10.51
CA ILE A 77 -0.18 4.89 -10.78
C ILE A 77 -1.22 5.28 -9.74
N ALA A 78 -1.21 4.63 -8.56
CA ALA A 78 -2.21 4.85 -7.52
C ALA A 78 -2.28 6.33 -7.10
N SER A 79 -1.16 7.03 -7.01
CA SER A 79 -1.15 8.48 -6.69
C SER A 79 -1.93 9.34 -7.68
N ILE A 80 -2.08 8.89 -8.93
CA ILE A 80 -2.84 9.56 -9.98
C ILE A 80 -4.32 9.14 -9.92
N VAL A 81 -4.61 7.85 -9.76
CA VAL A 81 -5.97 7.32 -9.88
C VAL A 81 -6.75 7.23 -8.57
N TYR A 82 -6.10 7.39 -7.42
CA TYR A 82 -6.71 7.27 -6.09
C TYR A 82 -7.81 8.31 -5.83
N TRP A 83 -7.63 9.53 -6.32
CA TRP A 83 -8.54 10.63 -6.01
C TRP A 83 -9.86 10.50 -6.76
N ASP A 84 -10.96 10.88 -6.09
CA ASP A 84 -12.27 11.03 -6.72
C ASP A 84 -12.16 11.90 -7.97
N ASP A 85 -12.85 11.50 -9.03
CA ASP A 85 -12.84 12.22 -10.30
C ASP A 85 -13.78 13.43 -10.20
N LEU A 86 -13.23 14.53 -9.67
CA LEU A 86 -13.94 15.78 -9.47
C LEU A 86 -13.66 16.69 -10.67
N ASP A 87 -14.66 17.49 -11.08
CA ASP A 87 -14.61 18.32 -12.28
C ASP A 87 -13.42 19.30 -12.34
N TYR A 88 -12.82 19.60 -11.18
CA TYR A 88 -11.65 20.47 -11.06
C TYR A 88 -10.31 19.70 -11.07
N ASN A 89 -10.29 18.39 -11.18
CA ASN A 89 -9.04 17.67 -11.40
C ASN A 89 -8.60 17.81 -12.86
N LYS A 90 -7.31 18.09 -13.09
CA LYS A 90 -6.74 18.09 -14.43
C LYS A 90 -5.74 16.95 -14.53
N TYR A 91 -5.96 16.03 -15.47
CA TYR A 91 -5.06 14.92 -15.75
C TYR A 91 -4.30 15.19 -17.03
N PHE A 92 -3.01 14.90 -17.01
CA PHE A 92 -2.13 15.08 -18.15
C PHE A 92 -1.30 13.83 -18.39
N TYR A 93 -0.98 13.60 -19.66
CA TYR A 93 -0.02 12.61 -20.12
C TYR A 93 1.05 13.33 -20.94
N TRP A 94 2.31 13.05 -20.64
CA TRP A 94 3.44 13.44 -21.46
C TRP A 94 4.08 12.20 -22.08
N ASP A 95 4.10 12.14 -23.41
CA ASP A 95 4.58 10.99 -24.19
C ASP A 95 6.08 11.01 -24.49
N GLY A 96 6.81 12.03 -23.99
CA GLY A 96 8.20 12.32 -24.33
C GLY A 96 8.35 13.46 -25.33
N ALA A 97 7.26 13.92 -25.95
CA ALA A 97 7.24 15.02 -26.91
C ALA A 97 6.19 16.09 -26.58
N GLN A 98 4.96 15.69 -26.23
CA GLN A 98 3.82 16.59 -26.04
C GLN A 98 3.11 16.36 -24.72
N LEU A 99 2.71 17.45 -24.05
CA LEU A 99 1.81 17.40 -22.89
C LEU A 99 0.37 17.47 -23.36
N GLN A 100 -0.41 16.47 -23.02
CA GLN A 100 -1.80 16.37 -23.43
C GLN A 100 -2.68 16.28 -22.20
N LYS A 101 -3.71 17.13 -22.13
CA LYS A 101 -4.79 16.97 -21.16
C LYS A 101 -5.62 15.75 -21.57
N VAL A 102 -5.83 14.82 -20.65
CA VAL A 102 -6.55 13.56 -20.89
C VAL A 102 -7.58 13.32 -19.78
N SER A 103 -8.48 12.35 -19.96
CA SER A 103 -9.38 11.90 -18.89
C SER A 103 -8.67 10.89 -17.98
N LYS A 104 -9.20 10.70 -16.77
CA LYS A 104 -8.75 9.66 -15.84
C LYS A 104 -8.81 8.26 -16.45
N ASP A 105 -9.87 7.93 -17.17
CA ASP A 105 -9.98 6.64 -17.88
C ASP A 105 -8.91 6.47 -18.97
N LYS A 106 -8.54 7.57 -19.64
CA LYS A 106 -7.49 7.53 -20.66
C LYS A 106 -6.12 7.27 -20.03
N ILE A 107 -5.85 7.79 -18.84
CA ILE A 107 -4.63 7.46 -18.05
C ILE A 107 -4.55 5.94 -17.82
N VAL A 108 -5.64 5.34 -17.33
CA VAL A 108 -5.71 3.89 -17.08
C VAL A 108 -5.50 3.09 -18.37
N SER A 109 -6.14 3.49 -19.46
CA SER A 109 -5.96 2.86 -20.78
C SER A 109 -4.52 2.94 -21.27
N ILE A 110 -3.87 4.10 -21.19
CA ILE A 110 -2.47 4.28 -21.62
C ILE A 110 -1.56 3.39 -20.77
N PHE A 111 -1.74 3.40 -19.45
CA PHE A 111 -0.93 2.59 -18.54
C PHE A 111 -1.03 1.10 -18.86
N ASN A 112 -2.25 0.58 -19.02
CA ASN A 112 -2.48 -0.82 -19.34
C ASN A 112 -1.92 -1.21 -20.71
N ASN A 113 -1.93 -0.30 -21.69
CA ASN A 113 -1.33 -0.55 -22.99
C ASN A 113 0.21 -0.68 -22.92
N ILE A 114 0.86 0.07 -22.02
CA ILE A 114 2.31 0.03 -21.86
C ILE A 114 2.73 -1.15 -20.97
N TRP A 115 2.11 -1.29 -19.80
CA TRP A 115 2.58 -2.19 -18.73
C TRP A 115 1.68 -3.40 -18.48
N GLY A 116 0.46 -3.44 -19.00
CA GLY A 116 -0.53 -4.48 -18.67
C GLY A 116 -0.05 -5.90 -18.98
N SER A 117 0.58 -6.10 -20.14
CA SER A 117 1.17 -7.40 -20.52
C SER A 117 2.30 -7.81 -19.57
N ARG A 118 3.20 -6.88 -19.23
CA ARG A 118 4.31 -7.13 -18.31
C ARG A 118 3.83 -7.46 -16.90
N ILE A 119 2.81 -6.75 -16.41
CA ILE A 119 2.17 -7.01 -15.11
C ILE A 119 1.52 -8.39 -15.11
N HIS A 120 0.81 -8.76 -16.18
CA HIS A 120 0.21 -10.11 -16.29
C HIS A 120 1.28 -11.21 -16.23
N GLN A 121 2.43 -11.01 -16.89
CA GLN A 121 3.55 -11.95 -16.86
C GLN A 121 4.13 -12.18 -15.45
N LEU A 122 3.96 -11.25 -14.50
CA LEU A 122 4.43 -11.46 -13.13
C LEU A 122 3.78 -12.69 -12.48
N SER A 123 2.49 -12.92 -12.74
CA SER A 123 1.77 -14.10 -12.21
C SER A 123 2.33 -15.43 -12.73
N ILE A 124 2.90 -15.42 -13.95
CA ILE A 124 3.50 -16.59 -14.59
C ILE A 124 4.94 -16.78 -14.09
N GLN A 125 5.68 -15.68 -13.91
CA GLN A 125 7.08 -15.70 -13.45
C GLN A 125 7.21 -15.99 -11.95
N TYR A 126 6.23 -15.55 -11.15
CA TYR A 126 6.21 -15.65 -9.69
C TYR A 126 4.91 -16.32 -9.20
N PRO A 127 4.68 -17.60 -9.56
CA PRO A 127 3.40 -18.27 -9.26
C PRO A 127 3.16 -18.45 -7.75
N GLU A 128 4.21 -18.60 -6.95
CA GLU A 128 4.10 -18.70 -5.49
C GLU A 128 3.66 -17.37 -4.85
N GLU A 129 4.20 -16.25 -5.32
CA GLU A 129 3.79 -14.91 -4.90
C GLU A 129 2.33 -14.67 -5.28
N TYR A 130 1.97 -14.95 -6.53
CA TYR A 130 0.59 -14.80 -7.02
C TYR A 130 -0.41 -15.67 -6.25
N ALA A 131 -0.05 -16.90 -5.91
CA ALA A 131 -0.89 -17.76 -5.07
C ALA A 131 -1.04 -17.23 -3.63
N ALA A 132 -0.12 -16.39 -3.16
CA ALA A 132 -0.10 -15.86 -1.81
C ALA A 132 -0.82 -14.51 -1.65
N ILE A 133 -0.91 -13.66 -2.68
CA ILE A 133 -1.35 -12.24 -2.54
C ILE A 133 -2.69 -12.02 -1.79
N ASN A 134 -3.62 -12.97 -1.90
CA ASN A 134 -4.96 -12.89 -1.28
C ASN A 134 -5.11 -13.79 -0.05
N LYS A 135 -4.04 -14.50 0.35
CA LYS A 135 -4.06 -15.35 1.54
C LYS A 135 -3.88 -14.49 2.79
N PRO A 136 -4.68 -14.70 3.85
CA PRO A 136 -4.44 -14.07 5.14
C PRO A 136 -3.06 -14.44 5.68
N LEU A 137 -2.54 -13.64 6.61
CA LEU A 137 -1.33 -14.00 7.33
C LEU A 137 -1.61 -15.17 8.27
N GLU A 138 -0.67 -16.11 8.31
CA GLU A 138 -0.72 -17.24 9.21
C GLU A 138 -0.23 -16.84 10.60
N PHE A 139 -0.73 -17.52 11.63
CA PHE A 139 -0.18 -17.42 12.97
C PHE A 139 0.83 -18.52 13.22
N LYS A 140 1.99 -18.14 13.74
CA LYS A 140 2.96 -19.08 14.31
C LYS A 140 3.06 -18.86 15.81
N MET A 141 3.02 -19.95 16.56
CA MET A 141 3.03 -19.96 18.01
C MET A 141 3.63 -21.27 18.51
N SER A 142 4.25 -21.27 19.68
CA SER A 142 4.66 -22.51 20.35
C SER A 142 3.42 -23.30 20.81
N PRO A 143 3.54 -24.61 21.08
CA PRO A 143 2.43 -25.39 21.62
C PRO A 143 1.83 -24.79 22.91
N GLU A 144 2.68 -24.30 23.81
CA GLU A 144 2.27 -23.64 25.05
C GLU A 144 1.43 -22.39 24.78
N ILE A 145 1.86 -21.54 23.86
CA ILE A 145 1.12 -20.31 23.52
C ILE A 145 -0.18 -20.64 22.79
N SER A 146 -0.20 -21.70 21.98
CA SER A 146 -1.43 -22.18 21.34
C SER A 146 -2.50 -22.57 22.34
N GLU A 147 -2.14 -23.33 23.38
CA GLU A 147 -3.07 -23.68 24.45
C GLU A 147 -3.54 -22.44 25.22
N ARG A 148 -2.62 -21.53 25.58
CA ARG A 148 -2.99 -20.28 26.25
C ARG A 148 -3.92 -19.40 25.40
N VAL A 149 -3.73 -19.33 24.08
CA VAL A 149 -4.66 -18.62 23.18
C VAL A 149 -6.04 -19.28 23.20
N LYS A 150 -6.14 -20.62 23.20
CA LYS A 150 -7.44 -21.32 23.31
C LYS A 150 -8.13 -21.03 24.64
N GLU A 151 -7.38 -21.04 25.74
CA GLU A 151 -7.90 -20.67 27.06
C GLU A 151 -8.48 -19.25 27.06
N VAL A 152 -7.75 -18.28 26.50
CA VAL A 152 -8.22 -16.89 26.43
C VAL A 152 -9.43 -16.75 25.49
N LYS A 153 -9.53 -17.53 24.40
CA LYS A 153 -10.76 -17.58 23.58
C LYS A 153 -11.96 -18.07 24.38
N ASN A 154 -11.79 -19.09 25.23
CA ASN A 154 -12.86 -19.59 26.07
C ASN A 154 -13.30 -18.52 27.10
N ILE A 155 -12.33 -17.87 27.76
CA ILE A 155 -12.61 -16.76 28.69
C ILE A 155 -13.36 -15.63 27.99
N ALA A 156 -12.91 -15.22 26.81
CA ALA A 156 -13.58 -14.18 26.03
C ALA A 156 -15.03 -14.57 25.68
N SER A 157 -15.26 -15.84 25.33
CA SER A 157 -16.60 -16.38 25.08
C SER A 157 -17.49 -16.38 26.31
N GLU A 158 -16.97 -16.77 27.49
CA GLU A 158 -17.71 -16.73 28.76
C GLU A 158 -18.12 -15.30 29.13
N LEU A 159 -17.25 -14.33 28.84
CA LEU A 159 -17.50 -12.90 29.02
C LEU A 159 -18.38 -12.28 27.92
N GLN A 160 -18.83 -13.08 26.94
CA GLN A 160 -19.57 -12.63 25.76
C GLN A 160 -18.86 -11.50 24.99
N ASP A 161 -17.53 -11.57 24.90
CA ASP A 161 -16.67 -10.52 24.32
C ASP A 161 -15.92 -11.06 23.10
N SER A 162 -16.17 -10.48 21.91
CA SER A 162 -15.52 -10.90 20.67
C SER A 162 -14.16 -10.25 20.44
N SER A 163 -13.77 -9.25 21.25
CA SER A 163 -12.64 -8.37 20.91
C SER A 163 -11.30 -9.09 20.83
N PHE A 164 -11.10 -10.20 21.54
CA PHE A 164 -9.90 -11.01 21.39
C PHE A 164 -9.82 -11.68 20.00
N GLU A 165 -10.92 -12.30 19.56
CA GLU A 165 -11.01 -12.92 18.24
C GLU A 165 -10.92 -11.86 17.13
N ASP A 166 -11.50 -10.68 17.35
CA ASP A 166 -11.42 -9.55 16.43
C ASP A 166 -9.98 -9.03 16.31
N CYS A 167 -9.20 -9.01 17.39
CA CYS A 167 -7.76 -8.72 17.36
C CYS A 167 -7.03 -9.73 16.45
N LEU A 168 -7.25 -11.03 16.66
CA LEU A 168 -6.60 -12.07 15.84
C LEU A 168 -7.00 -11.92 14.35
N LYS A 169 -8.29 -11.80 14.05
CA LYS A 169 -8.76 -11.58 12.67
C LYS A 169 -8.18 -10.32 12.04
N SER A 170 -7.98 -9.27 12.83
CA SER A 170 -7.37 -8.02 12.35
C SER A 170 -5.90 -8.22 11.97
N LEU A 171 -5.12 -8.95 12.78
CA LEU A 171 -3.72 -9.29 12.47
C LEU A 171 -3.61 -10.16 11.20
N GLN A 172 -4.54 -11.09 10.98
CA GLN A 172 -4.56 -11.91 9.76
C GLN A 172 -4.84 -11.11 8.48
N LYS A 173 -5.51 -9.95 8.61
CA LYS A 173 -5.86 -9.04 7.51
C LYS A 173 -4.77 -8.01 7.21
N TRP A 174 -3.67 -7.99 7.95
CA TRP A 174 -2.55 -7.12 7.65
C TRP A 174 -2.05 -7.33 6.23
N VAL A 175 -1.51 -6.27 5.64
CA VAL A 175 -1.11 -6.28 4.23
C VAL A 175 -0.03 -7.34 4.02
N ARG A 176 -0.32 -8.32 3.17
CA ARG A 176 0.66 -9.29 2.72
C ARG A 176 1.49 -8.71 1.58
N PHE A 177 2.81 -8.75 1.72
CA PHE A 177 3.79 -8.26 0.76
C PHE A 177 5.01 -9.19 0.62
N ALA A 178 4.95 -10.41 1.17
CA ALA A 178 5.91 -11.46 0.92
C ALA A 178 5.27 -12.85 1.02
N VAL A 179 5.89 -13.85 0.38
CA VAL A 179 5.48 -15.26 0.51
C VAL A 179 5.70 -15.73 1.93
N ASN A 180 6.93 -15.52 2.44
CA ASN A 180 7.29 -15.84 3.82
C ASN A 180 6.97 -14.67 4.75
N GLN A 181 5.68 -14.45 4.97
CA GLN A 181 5.15 -13.49 5.92
C GLN A 181 4.14 -14.15 6.84
N HIS A 182 4.29 -13.95 8.15
CA HIS A 182 3.41 -14.48 9.17
C HIS A 182 3.45 -13.61 10.43
N ILE A 183 2.48 -13.81 11.31
CA ILE A 183 2.44 -13.18 12.63
C ILE A 183 2.86 -14.24 13.65
N GLU A 184 3.96 -14.00 14.36
CA GLU A 184 4.39 -14.81 15.48
C GLU A 184 3.73 -14.28 16.75
N ILE A 185 2.96 -15.12 17.46
CA ILE A 185 2.33 -14.79 18.74
C ILE A 185 3.14 -15.45 19.87
N TYR A 186 3.44 -14.68 20.90
CA TYR A 186 4.19 -15.14 22.07
C TYR A 186 3.60 -14.62 23.38
N GLY A 187 4.02 -15.23 24.48
CA GLY A 187 3.50 -14.92 25.81
C GLY A 187 3.88 -13.51 26.27
N ASP A 188 2.91 -12.80 26.84
CA ASP A 188 3.12 -11.59 27.61
C ASP A 188 3.19 -11.93 29.12
N PHE A 189 3.75 -11.02 29.93
CA PHE A 189 3.75 -11.10 31.39
C PHE A 189 2.32 -11.12 31.96
N ALA A 190 1.37 -10.43 31.31
CA ALA A 190 -0.02 -10.45 31.71
C ALA A 190 -0.74 -11.69 31.15
N LYS A 191 -1.31 -12.53 32.02
CA LYS A 191 -1.87 -13.86 31.70
C LYS A 191 -2.81 -13.89 30.48
N ASN A 192 -3.67 -12.89 30.32
CA ASN A 192 -4.66 -12.83 29.23
C ASN A 192 -4.24 -11.92 28.07
N SER A 193 -3.01 -11.44 28.08
CA SER A 193 -2.41 -10.63 27.02
C SER A 193 -1.36 -11.44 26.26
N PHE A 194 -1.01 -10.98 25.06
CA PHE A 194 -0.01 -11.62 24.21
C PHE A 194 0.86 -10.57 23.55
N GLY A 195 2.14 -10.87 23.38
CA GLY A 195 2.98 -10.16 22.41
C GLY A 195 2.81 -10.76 21.03
N PHE A 196 3.07 -9.98 19.99
CA PHE A 196 3.20 -10.49 18.64
C PHE A 196 4.29 -9.76 17.87
N SER A 197 4.81 -10.43 16.83
CA SER A 197 5.68 -9.80 15.84
C SER A 197 5.31 -10.23 14.43
N GLU A 198 5.26 -9.27 13.51
CA GLU A 198 5.24 -9.54 12.08
C GLU A 198 6.64 -9.96 11.62
N VAL A 199 6.72 -11.15 11.04
CA VAL A 199 7.96 -11.72 10.53
C VAL A 199 7.88 -11.78 9.01
N VAL A 200 8.81 -11.10 8.34
CA VAL A 200 8.91 -11.05 6.87
C VAL A 200 10.28 -11.57 6.47
N ASN A 201 10.32 -12.64 5.68
CA ASN A 201 11.56 -13.25 5.19
C ASN A 201 12.57 -13.52 6.34
N GLY A 202 12.04 -14.02 7.47
CA GLY A 202 12.79 -14.34 8.68
C GLY A 202 13.18 -13.15 9.56
N LYS A 203 12.82 -11.91 9.19
CA LYS A 203 13.13 -10.70 9.97
C LYS A 203 11.88 -10.14 10.64
N ARG A 204 11.98 -9.81 11.93
CA ARG A 204 10.92 -9.10 12.66
C ARG A 204 10.83 -7.65 12.16
N LYS A 205 9.61 -7.18 11.92
CA LYS A 205 9.31 -5.84 11.39
C LYS A 205 8.54 -5.00 12.40
N ILE A 206 7.27 -5.30 12.58
CA ILE A 206 6.39 -4.65 13.54
C ILE A 206 6.26 -5.58 14.75
N CYS A 207 6.42 -5.05 15.95
CA CYS A 207 6.17 -5.76 17.19
C CYS A 207 5.04 -5.05 17.92
N GLY A 208 4.22 -5.79 18.64
CA GLY A 208 3.08 -5.23 19.34
C GLY A 208 2.54 -6.17 20.41
N GLY A 209 1.40 -5.79 20.97
CA GLY A 209 0.68 -6.58 21.95
C GLY A 209 -0.82 -6.62 21.68
N ILE A 210 -1.43 -7.75 22.03
CA ILE A 210 -2.87 -7.90 22.23
C ILE A 210 -3.09 -7.78 23.74
N ILE A 211 -3.55 -6.62 24.19
CA ILE A 211 -3.57 -6.26 25.62
C ILE A 211 -4.99 -6.37 26.15
N MET A 212 -5.17 -7.13 27.24
CA MET A 212 -6.42 -7.17 27.97
C MET A 212 -6.51 -6.00 28.97
N SER A 213 -7.59 -5.23 28.89
CA SER A 213 -7.98 -4.25 29.90
C SER A 213 -8.88 -4.91 30.96
N PRO A 214 -8.39 -5.13 32.20
CA PRO A 214 -9.13 -5.89 33.22
C PRO A 214 -10.37 -5.15 33.74
N ASN A 215 -10.38 -3.82 33.66
CA ASN A 215 -11.48 -2.98 34.15
C ASN A 215 -12.54 -2.69 33.07
N ALA A 216 -12.32 -3.14 31.84
CA ALA A 216 -13.27 -2.91 30.75
C ALA A 216 -14.45 -3.88 30.86
N THR A 217 -15.67 -3.37 30.67
CA THR A 217 -16.91 -4.17 30.68
C THR A 217 -17.28 -4.69 29.29
N GLU A 218 -16.69 -4.12 28.25
CA GLU A 218 -16.81 -4.52 26.84
C GLU A 218 -15.50 -4.26 26.11
N ARG A 219 -15.29 -4.92 24.97
CA ARG A 219 -14.09 -4.77 24.12
C ARG A 219 -12.78 -4.85 24.92
N ARG A 220 -12.66 -5.88 25.75
CA ARG A 220 -11.56 -6.01 26.71
C ARG A 220 -10.19 -6.16 26.07
N TRP A 221 -10.07 -6.60 24.82
CA TRP A 221 -8.79 -6.76 24.14
C TRP A 221 -8.59 -5.74 23.02
N SER A 222 -7.39 -5.19 22.94
CA SER A 222 -6.97 -4.25 21.88
C SER A 222 -5.55 -4.54 21.38
N ILE A 223 -5.30 -4.24 20.10
CA ILE A 223 -3.97 -4.27 19.50
C ILE A 223 -3.24 -2.95 19.80
N HIS A 224 -1.97 -3.06 20.19
CA HIS A 224 -1.03 -1.95 20.33
C HIS A 224 0.23 -2.28 19.52
N THR A 225 0.72 -1.35 18.71
CA THR A 225 1.90 -1.47 17.83
C THR A 225 2.85 -0.31 18.04
#